data_AF-A0A2V5ZPI2-F1
#
_entry.id   AF-A0A2V5ZPI2-F1
#
_cell.length_a   1.000
_cell.length_b   1.000
_cell.length_c   1.000
_cell.angle_alpha   90.00
_cell.angle_beta   90.00
_cell.angle_gamma   90.00
#
_symmetry.space_group_name_H-M   'P 1'
#
loop_
_entity.id
_entity.type
_entity.pdbx_description
1 polymer ?
#
loop_
_entity_poly.entity_id
_entity_poly.type
_entity_poly.pdbx_seq_one_letter_code
_entity_poly.pdbx_strand_id
1 'polypeptide(L)'
;MKKLFLACLLFVGCETSNYAPPVKSISKNVSQLERGRMLFVRRCIECHTLPPIWKYSREDWPGIVNDMSHRASLKPADRDAVIAYILSIRSRE
;
A
#
# COMPACT_ATOMS: atom_id res chain seq x y z
N MET A 1 27.24 -0.28 44.13
CA MET A 1 26.71 0.87 43.37
C MET A 1 27.27 0.85 41.96
N LYS A 2 26.51 0.34 41.00
CA LYS A 2 26.76 0.58 39.57
C LYS A 2 25.42 0.43 38.88
N LYS A 3 24.72 1.56 38.76
CA LYS A 3 23.44 1.66 38.05
C LYS A 3 23.75 1.41 36.58
N LEU A 4 23.45 0.21 36.10
CA LEU A 4 23.53 -0.11 34.68
C LEU A 4 22.34 0.60 34.02
N PHE A 5 22.61 1.75 33.39
CA PHE A 5 21.61 2.49 32.63
C PHE A 5 21.22 1.64 31.42
N LEU A 6 20.04 1.05 31.51
CA LEU A 6 19.37 0.36 30.40
C LEU A 6 18.95 1.43 29.39
N ALA A 7 19.78 1.67 28.38
CA ALA A 7 19.43 2.51 27.24
C ALA A 7 18.35 1.78 26.41
N CYS A 8 17.08 2.03 26.74
CA CYS A 8 15.96 1.61 25.93
C CYS A 8 15.94 2.49 24.67
N LEU A 9 16.54 1.98 23.59
CA LEU A 9 16.38 2.51 22.23
C LEU A 9 14.92 2.32 21.83
N LEU A 10 14.10 3.32 22.10
CA LEU A 10 12.74 3.41 21.60
C LEU A 10 12.81 3.59 20.09
N PHE A 11 12.69 2.49 19.34
CA PHE A 11 12.41 2.52 17.92
C PHE A 11 11.01 3.12 17.73
N VAL A 12 10.96 4.45 17.57
CA VAL A 12 9.77 5.15 17.07
C VAL A 12 9.61 4.74 15.60
N GLY A 13 8.93 3.63 15.37
CA GLY A 13 8.60 3.16 14.03
C GLY A 13 7.54 4.07 13.43
N CYS A 14 7.83 4.66 12.26
CA CYS A 14 6.82 5.33 11.46
C CYS A 14 5.83 4.27 10.93
N GLU A 15 4.60 4.28 11.43
CA GLU A 15 3.58 3.29 11.08
C GLU A 15 3.02 3.55 9.67
N THR A 16 3.80 3.16 8.67
CA THR A 16 3.40 3.22 7.25
C THR A 16 2.40 2.14 6.86
N SER A 17 2.02 1.27 7.81
CA SER A 17 1.07 0.18 7.62
C SER A 17 -0.24 0.69 7.03
N ASN A 18 -0.81 1.79 7.55
CA ASN A 18 -2.09 2.30 7.08
C ASN A 18 -2.09 2.82 5.62
N TYR A 19 -0.92 3.08 5.05
CA TYR A 19 -0.78 3.61 3.70
C TYR A 19 -0.43 2.53 2.69
N ALA A 20 0.62 1.74 2.90
CA ALA A 20 1.07 0.76 1.92
C ALA A 20 1.65 -0.51 2.58
N PRO A 21 0.80 -1.39 3.13
CA PRO A 21 1.23 -2.66 3.72
C PRO A 21 2.12 -3.48 2.79
N PRO A 22 3.12 -4.17 3.32
CA PRO A 22 3.91 -5.10 2.53
C PRO A 22 3.03 -6.27 2.05
N VAL A 23 3.35 -6.82 0.88
CA VAL A 23 2.73 -8.07 0.42
C VAL A 23 3.29 -9.22 1.27
N LYS A 24 2.41 -9.97 1.95
CA LYS A 24 2.81 -11.08 2.84
C LYS A 24 2.56 -12.48 2.24
N SER A 25 2.38 -12.59 0.93
CA SER A 25 1.93 -13.83 0.26
C SER A 25 3.10 -14.57 -0.43
N ILE A 26 3.01 -15.90 -0.54
CA ILE A 26 3.88 -16.77 -1.36
C ILE A 26 3.10 -17.35 -2.56
N SER A 27 2.03 -16.69 -2.97
CA SER A 27 1.17 -17.14 -4.06
C SER A 27 1.78 -16.94 -5.46
N LYS A 28 1.24 -17.62 -6.48
CA LYS A 28 1.67 -17.48 -7.89
C LYS A 28 1.60 -16.03 -8.42
N ASN A 29 0.81 -15.18 -7.78
CA ASN A 29 0.55 -13.79 -8.14
C ASN A 29 1.35 -12.77 -7.31
N VAL A 30 2.31 -13.19 -6.48
CA VAL A 30 3.14 -12.27 -5.68
C VAL A 30 3.82 -11.19 -6.51
N SER A 31 4.35 -11.55 -7.70
CA SER A 31 4.97 -10.58 -8.61
C SER A 31 3.98 -9.48 -9.06
N GLN A 32 2.72 -9.83 -9.32
CA GLN A 32 1.68 -8.87 -9.66
C GLN A 32 1.35 -7.96 -8.47
N LEU A 33 1.23 -8.53 -7.26
CA LEU A 33 0.94 -7.78 -6.05
C LEU A 33 2.08 -6.81 -5.70
N GLU A 34 3.34 -7.22 -5.86
CA GLU A 34 4.47 -6.34 -5.61
C GLU A 34 4.61 -5.24 -6.66
N ARG A 35 4.32 -5.54 -7.94
CA ARG A 35 4.17 -4.50 -8.96
C ARG A 35 3.07 -3.52 -8.57
N GLY A 36 1.91 -4.02 -8.15
CA GLY A 36 0.77 -3.21 -7.70
C GLY A 36 1.13 -2.31 -6.53
N ARG A 37 1.81 -2.84 -5.52
CA ARG A 37 2.31 -2.09 -4.37
C ARG A 37 3.30 -0.99 -4.77
N MET A 38 4.28 -1.34 -5.60
CA MET A 38 5.27 -0.39 -6.10
C MET A 38 4.60 0.75 -6.86
N LEU A 39 3.65 0.45 -7.74
CA LEU A 39 2.89 1.45 -8.49
C LEU A 39 2.04 2.31 -7.56
N PHE A 40 1.36 1.72 -6.58
CA PHE A 40 0.55 2.46 -5.61
C PHE A 40 1.41 3.50 -4.85
N VAL A 41 2.57 3.09 -4.33
CA VAL A 41 3.46 3.99 -3.59
C VAL A 41 4.09 5.06 -4.49
N ARG A 42 4.47 4.72 -5.72
CA ARG A 42 5.23 5.63 -6.60
C ARG A 42 4.37 6.53 -7.46
N ARG A 43 3.26 6.01 -8.01
CA ARG A 43 2.41 6.73 -8.96
C ARG A 43 1.26 7.47 -8.28
N CYS A 44 0.63 6.88 -7.27
CA CYS A 44 -0.55 7.48 -6.63
C CYS A 44 -0.21 8.65 -5.68
N ILE A 45 1.07 8.94 -5.46
CA ILE A 45 1.54 10.09 -4.68
C ILE A 45 2.00 11.28 -5.54
N GLU A 46 2.12 11.10 -6.87
CA GLU A 46 2.73 12.12 -7.74
C GLU A 46 1.91 13.41 -7.82
N CYS A 47 0.59 13.34 -7.62
CA CYS A 47 -0.30 14.49 -7.77
C CYS A 47 -0.95 14.97 -6.46
N HIS A 48 -1.12 14.08 -5.48
CA HIS A 48 -1.69 14.39 -4.17
C HIS A 48 -1.22 13.37 -3.14
N THR A 49 -1.56 13.57 -1.87
CA THR A 49 -1.21 12.63 -0.81
C THR A 49 -1.72 11.22 -1.12
N LEU A 50 -0.89 10.21 -0.83
CA LEU A 50 -1.26 8.81 -0.97
C LEU A 50 -2.46 8.49 -0.07
N PRO A 51 -3.58 7.97 -0.61
CA PRO A 51 -4.74 7.68 0.22
C PRO A 51 -4.45 6.51 1.17
N PRO A 52 -4.82 6.61 2.47
CA PRO A 52 -4.75 5.47 3.38
C PRO A 52 -5.64 4.32 2.90
N ILE A 53 -5.14 3.09 2.90
CA ILE A 53 -5.85 1.92 2.35
C ILE A 53 -7.14 1.59 3.11
N TRP A 54 -7.25 1.97 4.39
CA TRP A 54 -8.43 1.78 5.24
C TRP A 54 -9.39 2.96 5.26
N LYS A 55 -9.12 4.01 4.49
CA LYS A 55 -10.04 5.16 4.39
C LYS A 55 -11.31 4.85 3.59
N TYR A 56 -11.21 3.94 2.61
CA TYR A 56 -12.29 3.59 1.70
C TYR A 56 -12.63 2.10 1.83
N SER A 57 -13.89 1.75 1.53
CA SER A 57 -14.34 0.36 1.53
C SER A 57 -13.64 -0.44 0.43
N ARG A 58 -13.66 -1.76 0.54
CA ARG A 58 -13.08 -2.66 -0.46
C ARG A 58 -13.70 -2.45 -1.85
N GLU A 59 -14.99 -2.16 -1.88
CA GLU A 59 -15.81 -2.00 -3.08
C GLU A 59 -15.57 -0.65 -3.78
N ASP A 60 -15.13 0.39 -3.03
CA ASP A 60 -14.83 1.72 -3.59
C ASP A 60 -13.54 1.70 -4.43
N TRP A 61 -12.56 0.89 -4.04
CA TRP A 61 -11.21 0.96 -4.59
C TRP A 61 -11.10 0.75 -6.11
N PRO A 62 -11.80 -0.21 -6.74
CA PRO A 62 -11.81 -0.32 -8.20
C PRO A 62 -12.26 0.97 -8.89
N GLY A 63 -13.31 1.64 -8.38
CA GLY A 63 -13.80 2.92 -8.91
C GLY A 63 -12.76 4.03 -8.77
N ILE A 64 -12.21 4.20 -7.57
CA ILE A 64 -11.17 5.20 -7.27
C ILE A 64 -9.95 5.02 -8.17
N VAL A 65 -9.44 3.79 -8.30
CA VAL A 65 -8.25 3.52 -9.10
C VAL A 65 -8.54 3.70 -10.59
N ASN A 66 -9.74 3.35 -11.08
CA ASN A 66 -10.14 3.64 -12.45
C ASN A 66 -10.12 5.14 -12.74
N ASP A 67 -10.75 5.96 -11.90
CA ASP A 67 -10.79 7.41 -12.06
C ASP A 67 -9.38 8.04 -12.06
N MET A 68 -8.52 7.56 -11.17
CA MET A 68 -7.14 8.06 -11.08
C MET A 68 -6.26 7.53 -12.22
N SER A 69 -6.54 6.35 -12.77
CA SER A 69 -5.74 5.77 -13.86
C SER A 69 -5.76 6.63 -15.11
N HIS A 70 -6.90 7.25 -15.43
CA HIS A 70 -6.99 8.20 -16.53
C HIS A 70 -6.14 9.46 -16.30
N ARG A 71 -6.13 9.97 -15.07
CA ARG A 71 -5.40 11.19 -14.68
C ARG A 71 -3.89 10.95 -14.59
N ALA A 72 -3.50 9.81 -14.03
CA ALA A 72 -2.12 9.39 -13.86
C ALA A 72 -1.55 8.65 -15.09
N SER A 73 -2.32 8.55 -16.18
CA SER A 73 -1.93 7.84 -17.41
C SER A 73 -1.43 6.40 -17.16
N LEU A 74 -2.07 5.68 -16.24
CA LEU A 74 -1.72 4.28 -15.95
C LEU A 74 -2.15 3.40 -17.12
N LYS A 75 -1.26 2.49 -17.53
CA LYS A 75 -1.61 1.43 -18.47
C LYS A 75 -2.63 0.48 -17.84
N PRO A 76 -3.52 -0.17 -18.61
CA PRO A 76 -4.51 -1.09 -18.06
C PRO A 76 -3.91 -2.17 -17.15
N ALA A 77 -2.78 -2.79 -17.54
CA ALA A 77 -2.11 -3.79 -16.71
C ALA A 77 -1.55 -3.24 -15.39
N ASP A 78 -1.10 -1.99 -15.37
CA ASP A 78 -0.59 -1.33 -14.17
C ASP A 78 -1.74 -0.97 -13.21
N ARG A 79 -2.84 -0.45 -13.76
CA ARG A 79 -4.10 -0.22 -13.03
C ARG A 79 -4.59 -1.51 -12.37
N ASP A 80 -4.68 -2.59 -13.14
CA ASP A 80 -5.20 -3.87 -12.66
C ASP A 80 -4.28 -4.46 -11.56
N ALA A 81 -2.96 -4.27 -11.68
CA ALA A 81 -2.01 -4.65 -10.63
C ALA A 81 -2.22 -3.85 -9.34
N VAL A 82 -2.45 -2.53 -9.42
CA VAL A 82 -2.76 -1.68 -8.25
C VAL A 82 -4.06 -2.13 -7.58
N ILE A 83 -5.12 -2.39 -8.35
CA ILE A 83 -6.40 -2.90 -7.82
C ILE A 83 -6.17 -4.25 -7.12
N ALA A 84 -5.47 -5.19 -7.77
CA ALA A 84 -5.18 -6.50 -7.18
C ALA A 84 -4.41 -6.39 -5.86
N TYR A 85 -3.41 -5.51 -5.78
CA TYR A 85 -2.69 -5.23 -4.54
C TYR A 85 -3.63 -4.73 -3.44
N ILE A 86 -4.39 -3.66 -3.69
CA ILE A 86 -5.27 -3.06 -2.67
C ILE A 86 -6.30 -4.07 -2.18
N LEU A 87 -6.93 -4.81 -3.10
CA LEU A 87 -7.92 -5.83 -2.76
C LEU A 87 -7.31 -7.00 -1.97
N SER A 88 -6.05 -7.37 -2.22
CA SER A 88 -5.36 -8.42 -1.45
C SER A 88 -5.06 -8.01 -0.01
N ILE A 89 -4.85 -6.71 0.22
CA ILE A 89 -4.69 -6.15 1.57
C ILE A 89 -6.05 -6.05 2.27
N ARG A 90 -7.07 -5.62 1.52
CA ARG A 90 -8.45 -5.42 2.00
C ARG A 90 -9.24 -6.71 2.23
N SER A 91 -8.76 -7.89 1.80
CA SER A 91 -9.48 -9.16 1.96
C SER A 91 -9.43 -9.77 3.37
N ARG A 92 -8.94 -9.03 4.37
CA ARG A 92 -8.77 -9.49 5.76
C ARG A 92 -9.65 -8.71 6.75
N GLU A 93 -10.68 -8.04 6.24
CA GLU A 93 -11.77 -7.45 7.04
C GLU A 93 -12.92 -8.43 7.19
#